data_AF-A0A3A8XWU3-F1
#
_entry.id   AF-A0A3A8XWU3-F1
#
_cell.length_a   1.000
_cell.length_b   1.000
_cell.length_c   1.000
_cell.angle_alpha   90.00
_cell.angle_beta   90.00
_cell.angle_gamma   90.00
#
_symmetry.space_group_name_H-M   'P 1'
#
loop_
_entity.id
_entity.type
_entity.pdbx_description
1 polymer ?
#
loop_
_entity_poly.entity_id
_entity_poly.type
_entity_poly.pdbx_seq_one_letter_code
_entity_poly.pdbx_strand_id
1 'polypeptide(L)'
;HASNNKKNPSNVLAGRNLLYFIESINMSREELASLLGIERDAVNKILNGTNAISGPYNQILLNELNCDLNFIYGGIARSDMLTNEINKIEQEESSKVLKRSVIRMMKYLMEILDALD
;
A
#
# COMPACT_ATOMS: atom_id res chain seq x y z
N HIS A 1 -20.74 -8.16 28.50
CA HIS A 1 -19.76 -8.97 27.75
C HIS A 1 -19.43 -8.28 26.43
N ALA A 2 -18.31 -7.53 26.37
CA ALA A 2 -17.83 -6.98 25.11
C ALA A 2 -17.14 -8.11 24.33
N SER A 3 -17.78 -8.58 23.26
CA SER A 3 -17.17 -9.53 22.33
C SER A 3 -15.98 -8.83 21.67
N ASN A 4 -14.76 -9.21 22.06
CA ASN A 4 -13.53 -8.82 21.38
C ASN A 4 -13.48 -9.60 20.06
N ASN A 5 -14.29 -9.17 19.09
CA ASN A 5 -14.35 -9.74 17.74
C ASN A 5 -13.10 -9.31 16.98
N LYS A 6 -11.96 -9.91 17.33
CA LYS A 6 -10.67 -9.61 16.72
C LYS A 6 -10.72 -10.08 15.27
N LYS A 7 -10.75 -9.13 14.32
CA LYS A 7 -10.79 -9.41 12.89
C LYS A 7 -9.61 -10.30 12.49
N ASN A 8 -9.83 -11.20 11.53
CA ASN A 8 -8.76 -12.05 11.00
C ASN A 8 -7.69 -11.16 10.34
N PRO A 9 -6.41 -11.21 10.78
CA PRO A 9 -5.35 -10.38 10.22
C PRO A 9 -5.18 -10.51 8.70
N SER A 10 -5.39 -11.71 8.15
CA SER A 10 -5.32 -11.96 6.71
C SER A 10 -6.44 -11.25 5.96
N ASN A 11 -7.66 -11.20 6.52
CA ASN A 11 -8.77 -10.46 5.92
C ASN A 11 -8.52 -8.95 5.98
N VAL A 12 -7.93 -8.45 7.08
CA VAL A 12 -7.56 -7.04 7.21
C VAL A 12 -6.50 -6.65 6.18
N LEU A 13 -5.48 -7.48 5.99
CA LEU A 13 -4.46 -7.26 4.96
C LEU A 13 -5.07 -7.25 3.56
N ALA A 14 -5.85 -8.28 3.22
CA ALA A 14 -6.47 -8.40 1.92
C ALA A 14 -7.45 -7.26 1.62
N GLY A 15 -8.29 -6.89 2.58
CA GLY A 15 -9.22 -5.77 2.47
C GLY A 15 -8.51 -4.43 2.25
N ARG A 16 -7.42 -4.19 3.00
CA ARG A 16 -6.58 -2.98 2.83
C ARG A 16 -5.92 -2.95 1.46
N ASN A 17 -5.32 -4.04 1.02
CA ASN A 17 -4.65 -4.09 -0.28
C ASN A 17 -5.65 -3.94 -1.42
N LEU A 18 -6.85 -4.53 -1.31
CA LEU A 18 -7.93 -4.31 -2.27
C LEU A 18 -8.36 -2.85 -2.34
N LEU A 19 -8.46 -2.16 -1.20
CA LEU A 19 -8.76 -0.72 -1.16
C LEU A 19 -7.71 0.08 -1.94
N TYR A 20 -6.42 -0.17 -1.70
CA TYR A 20 -5.35 0.52 -2.43
C TYR A 20 -5.39 0.24 -3.92
N PHE A 21 -5.69 -1.01 -4.30
CA PHE A 21 -5.82 -1.37 -5.71
C PHE A 21 -6.93 -0.56 -6.40
N ILE A 22 -8.15 -0.54 -5.84
CA ILE A 22 -9.26 0.18 -6.47
C ILE A 22 -9.02 1.70 -6.51
N GLU A 23 -8.41 2.27 -5.48
CA GLU A 23 -8.02 3.70 -5.46
C GLU A 23 -6.98 4.00 -6.55
N SER A 24 -6.02 3.10 -6.79
CA SER A 24 -4.98 3.29 -7.80
C SER A 24 -5.50 3.31 -9.24
N ILE A 25 -6.66 2.68 -9.49
CA ILE A 25 -7.34 2.67 -10.79
C ILE A 25 -8.53 3.64 -10.84
N ASN A 26 -8.67 4.53 -9.84
CA ASN A 26 -9.79 5.47 -9.69
C ASN A 26 -11.18 4.83 -9.67
N MET A 27 -11.29 3.61 -9.12
CA MET A 27 -12.56 2.90 -8.97
C MET A 27 -13.19 3.19 -7.60
N SER A 28 -14.47 3.56 -7.61
CA SER A 28 -15.29 3.75 -6.42
C SER A 28 -15.76 2.44 -5.80
N ARG A 29 -16.23 2.50 -4.54
CA ARG A 29 -16.79 1.32 -3.85
C ARG A 29 -18.11 0.88 -4.46
N GLU A 30 -18.87 1.81 -5.01
CA GLU A 30 -20.11 1.59 -5.74
C GLU A 30 -19.86 0.83 -7.05
N GLU A 31 -18.83 1.21 -7.81
CA GLU A 31 -18.42 0.49 -9.02
C GLU A 31 -17.93 -0.92 -8.69
N LEU A 32 -17.10 -1.07 -7.65
CA LEU A 32 -16.68 -2.39 -7.19
C LEU A 32 -17.88 -3.25 -6.75
N ALA A 33 -18.85 -2.66 -6.03
CA ALA A 33 -20.07 -3.35 -5.61
C ALA A 33 -20.87 -3.85 -6.81
N SER A 34 -21.05 -3.00 -7.83
CA SER A 34 -21.73 -3.35 -9.07
C SER A 34 -20.99 -4.45 -9.84
N LEU A 35 -19.66 -4.38 -9.91
CA LEU A 35 -18.83 -5.37 -10.60
C LEU A 35 -18.91 -6.75 -9.91
N LEU A 36 -18.91 -6.77 -8.57
CA LEU A 36 -18.98 -7.99 -7.77
C LEU A 36 -20.41 -8.54 -7.62
N GLY A 37 -21.42 -7.78 -8.04
CA GLY A 37 -22.83 -8.15 -7.88
C GLY A 37 -23.29 -8.20 -6.42
N ILE A 38 -22.78 -7.29 -5.58
CA ILE A 38 -23.10 -7.23 -4.14
C ILE A 38 -23.47 -5.82 -3.67
N GLU A 39 -24.04 -5.74 -2.48
CA GLU A 39 -24.32 -4.48 -1.81
C GLU A 39 -23.04 -3.74 -1.39
N ARG A 40 -23.10 -2.40 -1.39
CA ARG A 40 -21.99 -1.54 -0.94
C ARG A 40 -21.55 -1.86 0.49
N ASP A 41 -22.47 -2.23 1.38
CA ASP A 41 -22.13 -2.62 2.75
C ASP A 41 -21.28 -3.91 2.80
N ALA A 42 -21.55 -4.86 1.90
CA ALA A 42 -20.74 -6.07 1.77
C ALA A 42 -19.33 -5.75 1.30
N VAL A 43 -19.18 -4.82 0.34
CA VAL A 43 -17.87 -4.27 -0.06
C VAL A 43 -17.16 -3.64 1.14
N ASN A 44 -17.83 -2.79 1.92
CA ASN A 44 -17.21 -2.15 3.09
C ASN A 44 -16.72 -3.18 4.12
N LYS A 45 -17.48 -4.27 4.34
CA LYS A 45 -17.09 -5.38 5.23
C LYS A 45 -15.88 -6.15 4.71
N ILE A 46 -15.73 -6.29 3.39
CA ILE A 46 -14.54 -6.87 2.77
C ILE A 46 -13.34 -5.93 2.94
N LEU A 47 -13.48 -4.66 2.53
CA LEU A 47 -12.39 -3.67 2.57
C LEU A 47 -11.87 -3.42 3.98
N ASN A 48 -12.73 -3.47 4.99
CA ASN A 48 -12.35 -3.29 6.39
C ASN A 48 -11.91 -4.60 7.09
N GLY A 49 -11.83 -5.72 6.35
CA GLY A 49 -11.36 -7.02 6.84
C GLY A 49 -12.32 -7.77 7.77
N THR A 50 -13.60 -7.37 7.82
CA THR A 50 -14.63 -8.14 8.55
C THR A 50 -14.93 -9.44 7.83
N ASN A 51 -15.08 -9.40 6.51
CA ASN A 51 -15.33 -10.56 5.65
C ASN A 51 -14.10 -10.88 4.80
N ALA A 52 -13.91 -12.16 4.49
CA ALA A 52 -12.94 -12.58 3.50
C ALA A 52 -13.43 -12.23 2.08
N ILE A 53 -12.50 -12.04 1.16
CA ILE A 53 -12.81 -11.97 -0.27
C ILE A 53 -13.10 -13.40 -0.74
N SER A 54 -14.27 -13.61 -1.33
CA SER A 54 -14.68 -14.94 -1.80
C SER A 54 -13.90 -15.36 -3.05
N GLY A 55 -13.80 -16.68 -3.28
CA GLY A 55 -13.18 -17.23 -4.49
C GLY A 55 -13.75 -16.67 -5.80
N PRO A 56 -15.09 -16.58 -5.98
CA PRO A 56 -15.68 -15.94 -7.15
C PRO A 56 -15.24 -14.48 -7.35
N TYR A 57 -15.13 -13.69 -6.27
CA TYR A 57 -14.67 -12.31 -6.39
C TYR A 57 -13.20 -12.23 -6.80
N ASN A 58 -12.36 -13.18 -6.37
CA ASN A 58 -10.98 -13.26 -6.85
C ASN A 58 -10.89 -13.47 -8.36
N GLN A 59 -11.79 -14.27 -8.94
CA GLN A 59 -11.84 -14.48 -10.39
C GLN A 59 -12.22 -13.20 -11.12
N ILE A 60 -13.18 -12.44 -10.59
CA ILE A 60 -13.59 -11.15 -11.16
C ILE A 60 -12.43 -10.15 -11.07
N LEU A 61 -11.79 -10.02 -9.91
CA LEU A 61 -10.64 -9.12 -9.72
C LEU A 61 -9.51 -9.46 -10.70
N LEU A 62 -9.20 -10.75 -10.88
CA LEU A 62 -8.15 -11.20 -11.78
C LEU A 62 -8.49 -10.95 -13.25
N ASN A 63 -9.69 -11.34 -13.69
CA ASN A 63 -10.04 -11.38 -15.11
C ASN A 63 -10.55 -10.03 -15.63
N GLU A 64 -11.32 -9.29 -14.83
CA GLU A 64 -11.95 -8.04 -15.26
C GLU A 64 -11.07 -6.82 -14.94
N LEU A 65 -10.30 -6.87 -13.84
CA LEU A 65 -9.48 -5.74 -13.40
C LEU A 65 -7.98 -5.97 -13.55
N ASN A 66 -7.54 -7.14 -14.04
CA ASN A 66 -6.13 -7.54 -14.09
C ASN A 66 -5.43 -7.39 -12.73
N CYS A 67 -6.15 -7.66 -11.64
CA CYS A 67 -5.63 -7.55 -10.29
C CYS A 67 -4.75 -8.76 -9.95
N ASP A 68 -3.47 -8.51 -9.61
CA ASP A 68 -2.58 -9.56 -9.11
C ASP A 68 -3.01 -9.99 -7.71
N LEU A 69 -3.48 -11.24 -7.56
CA LEU A 69 -3.90 -11.76 -6.26
C LEU A 69 -2.73 -11.90 -5.28
N ASN A 70 -1.48 -11.95 -5.75
CA ASN A 70 -0.31 -11.88 -4.87
C ASN A 70 -0.16 -10.49 -4.25
N PHE A 71 -0.60 -9.42 -4.92
CA PHE A 71 -0.69 -8.10 -4.30
C PHE A 71 -1.75 -8.06 -3.20
N ILE A 72 -2.89 -8.73 -3.41
CA ILE A 72 -3.99 -8.75 -2.44
C ILE A 72 -3.64 -9.58 -1.21
N TYR A 73 -3.13 -10.81 -1.40
CA TYR A 73 -2.90 -11.76 -0.31
C TYR A 73 -1.46 -11.87 0.15
N GLY A 74 -0.50 -11.41 -0.66
CA GLY A 74 0.91 -11.50 -0.35
C GLY A 74 1.31 -10.58 0.80
N GLY A 75 2.26 -11.05 1.58
CA GLY A 75 2.95 -10.22 2.55
C GLY A 75 3.80 -9.17 1.81
N ILE A 76 3.40 -7.91 1.95
CA ILE A 76 4.20 -6.71 1.70
C ILE A 76 4.35 -6.33 0.21
N ALA A 77 3.41 -5.53 -0.30
CA ALA A 77 3.69 -4.58 -1.36
C ALA A 77 3.62 -3.15 -0.78
N ARG A 78 4.78 -2.47 -0.79
CA ARG A 78 5.03 -1.05 -0.46
C ARG A 78 4.93 -0.56 0.99
N SER A 79 3.98 -0.99 1.82
CA SER A 79 3.77 -0.33 3.12
C SER A 79 4.93 -0.53 4.11
N ASP A 80 5.46 -1.75 4.31
CA ASP A 80 6.54 -1.94 5.30
C ASP A 80 7.89 -1.42 4.79
N MET A 81 8.11 -1.37 3.47
CA MET A 81 9.32 -0.80 2.89
C MET A 81 9.32 0.73 2.99
N LEU A 82 8.20 1.38 2.62
CA LEU A 82 8.02 2.82 2.80
C LEU A 82 8.00 3.21 4.28
N THR A 83 7.32 2.45 5.14
CA THR A 83 7.26 2.72 6.58
C THR A 83 8.63 2.47 7.22
N ASN A 84 9.40 1.48 6.78
CA ASN A 84 10.77 1.29 7.24
C ASN A 84 11.72 2.36 6.70
N GLU A 85 11.53 2.87 5.48
CA GLU A 85 12.30 4.00 4.96
C GLU A 85 11.96 5.29 5.70
N ILE A 86 10.67 5.58 5.94
CA ILE A 86 10.21 6.71 6.74
C ILE A 86 10.72 6.59 8.18
N ASN A 87 10.58 5.43 8.83
CA ASN A 87 11.11 5.20 10.17
C ASN A 87 12.64 5.29 10.22
N LYS A 88 13.36 4.87 9.17
CA LYS A 88 14.83 5.07 9.08
C LYS A 88 15.19 6.55 8.93
N ILE A 89 14.41 7.32 8.16
CA ILE A 89 14.58 8.77 8.01
C ILE A 89 14.27 9.50 9.32
N GLU A 90 13.25 9.06 10.06
CA GLU A 90 12.86 9.63 11.36
C GLU A 90 13.80 9.21 12.50
N GLN A 91 14.45 8.05 12.42
CA GLN A 91 15.44 7.58 13.41
C GLN A 91 16.86 8.07 13.15
N GLU A 92 17.17 8.56 11.95
CA GLU A 92 18.43 9.25 11.72
C GLU A 92 18.33 10.69 12.21
N GLU A 93 19.12 11.06 13.23
CA GLU A 93 19.21 12.46 13.69
C GLU A 93 19.34 13.39 12.48
N SER A 94 18.47 14.40 12.38
CA SER A 94 18.37 15.29 11.23
C SER A 94 19.72 15.95 10.87
N SER A 95 20.61 16.11 11.84
CA SER A 95 21.98 16.59 11.66
C SER A 95 22.86 15.64 10.82
N LYS A 96 22.68 14.31 10.94
CA LYS A 96 23.43 13.29 10.19
C LYS A 96 22.95 13.19 8.75
N VAL A 97 21.63 13.28 8.53
CA VAL A 97 21.04 13.35 7.19
C VAL A 97 21.51 14.62 6.48
N LEU A 98 21.39 15.77 7.13
CA LEU A 98 21.83 17.06 6.60
C LEU A 98 23.33 17.05 6.25
N LYS A 99 24.18 16.55 7.16
CA LYS A 99 25.63 16.44 6.93
C LYS A 99 25.95 15.60 5.69
N ARG A 100 25.28 14.46 5.51
CA ARG A 100 25.48 13.59 4.34
C ARG A 100 25.03 14.26 3.04
N SER A 101 23.90 14.96 3.06
CA SER A 101 23.39 15.70 1.90
C SER A 101 24.32 16.86 1.51
N VAL A 102 24.84 17.62 2.48
CA VAL A 102 25.81 18.71 2.23
C VAL A 102 27.11 18.17 1.64
N ILE A 103 27.68 17.09 2.19
CA ILE A 103 28.90 16.47 1.63
C ILE A 103 28.69 16.04 0.18
N ARG A 104 27.52 15.46 -0.14
CA ARG A 104 27.21 15.02 -1.50
C ARG A 104 27.13 16.19 -2.47
N MET A 105 26.47 17.28 -2.08
CA MET A 105 26.40 18.50 -2.89
C MET A 105 27.78 19.14 -3.09
N MET A 106 28.62 19.18 -2.04
CA MET A 106 29.97 19.74 -2.16
C MET A 106 30.83 18.93 -3.14
N LYS A 107 30.74 17.60 -3.13
CA LYS A 107 31.44 16.76 -4.11
C LYS A 107 31.00 17.02 -5.53
N TYR A 108 29.69 17.10 -5.76
CA TYR A 108 29.13 17.42 -7.07
C TYR A 108 29.59 18.79 -7.59
N LEU A 109 29.60 19.80 -6.72
CA LEU A 109 30.09 21.14 -7.09
C LEU A 109 31.60 21.13 -7.37
N MET A 110 32.38 20.34 -6.62
CA MET A 110 33.82 20.17 -6.85
C MET A 110 34.08 19.48 -8.18
N GLU A 111 33.31 18.44 -8.54
CA GLU A 111 33.37 17.80 -9.86
C GLU A 111 33.02 18.76 -10.99
N ILE A 112 32.05 19.65 -10.80
CA ILE A 112 31.73 20.71 -11.78
C ILE A 112 32.89 21.69 -11.91
N LEU A 113 33.47 22.13 -10.78
CA LEU A 113 34.59 23.07 -10.80
C LEU A 113 35.82 22.46 -11.47
N ASP A 114 36.15 21.20 -11.18
CA ASP A 114 37.24 20.46 -11.84
C ASP A 114 37.00 20.30 -13.36
N ALA A 115 35.74 20.31 -13.79
CA ALA A 115 35.36 20.24 -15.20
C ALA A 115 35.31 21.61 -15.91
N LEU A 116 35.53 22.72 -15.18
CA LEU A 116 35.54 24.08 -15.73
C LEU A 116 36.95 24.63 -15.98
N ASP A 117 38.00 23.93 -15.50
CA ASP A 117 39.41 24.13 -15.88
C ASP A 117 39.76 23.35 -17.19
#